data_AF-A0A2H2ZVA0-F1
#
_entry.id   AF-A0A2H2ZVA0-F1
#
_cell.length_a   1.000
_cell.length_b   1.000
_cell.length_c   1.000
_cell.angle_alpha   90.00
_cell.angle_beta   90.00
_cell.angle_gamma   90.00
#
_symmetry.space_group_name_H-M   'P 1'
#
loop_
_entity.id
_entity.type
_entity.pdbx_description
1 polymer ?
#
loop_
_entity_poly.entity_id
_entity_poly.type
_entity_poly.pdbx_seq_one_letter_code
_entity_poly.pdbx_strand_id
1 'polypeptide(L)'
;MAVSYPLLAASAVGVAAHLLYFNKGEHHVAPQRYVIALAPGVHAGWTSAISFSTQIHTCFLLGLYSSLLTYRLFFHPLNKFPGPLGARISTFWLTYRVRGLDAWRQVAALHEQYGPFVRIAPSELSVRDPRAVAALHGPGSKCEKGSIYDLTKPMTSLHMFRDRAIHNDLR
;
A
#
# COMPACT_ATOMS: atom_id res chain seq x y z
N MET A 1 21.19 5.08 -28.96
CA MET A 1 19.76 4.76 -29.12
C MET A 1 18.95 5.93 -28.57
N ALA A 2 18.20 6.65 -29.41
CA ALA A 2 17.32 7.72 -28.95
C ALA A 2 16.09 7.10 -28.28
N VAL A 3 15.79 7.50 -27.04
CA VAL A 3 14.57 7.06 -26.34
C VAL A 3 13.38 7.71 -27.05
N SER A 4 12.39 6.91 -27.46
CA SER A 4 11.23 7.44 -28.19
C SER A 4 10.29 8.20 -27.25
N TYR A 5 9.79 9.35 -27.70
CA TYR A 5 8.83 10.20 -26.98
C TYR A 5 7.65 9.45 -26.30
N PRO A 6 6.98 8.46 -26.94
CA PRO A 6 5.89 7.74 -26.28
C PRO A 6 6.31 6.97 -25.03
N LEU A 7 7.55 6.48 -24.96
CA LEU A 7 8.05 5.72 -23.81
C LEU A 7 8.41 6.62 -22.62
N LEU A 8 8.97 7.81 -22.92
CA LEU A 8 9.18 8.85 -21.92
C LEU A 8 7.84 9.35 -21.37
N ALA A 9 6.87 9.59 -22.25
CA ALA A 9 5.52 9.97 -21.84
C ALA A 9 4.86 8.90 -20.96
N ALA A 10 4.96 7.61 -21.32
CA ALA A 10 4.43 6.52 -20.51
C ALA A 10 5.04 6.48 -19.10
N SER A 11 6.35 6.68 -18.99
CA SER A 11 7.05 6.75 -17.70
C SER A 11 6.59 7.95 -16.86
N ALA A 12 6.45 9.12 -17.48
CA ALA A 12 5.96 10.33 -16.81
C ALA A 12 4.51 10.18 -16.33
N VAL A 13 3.65 9.56 -17.14
CA VAL A 13 2.26 9.22 -16.75
C VAL A 13 2.25 8.24 -15.57
N GLY A 14 3.16 7.25 -15.55
CA GLY A 14 3.36 6.36 -14.40
C GLY A 14 3.70 7.12 -13.12
N VAL A 15 4.65 8.05 -13.19
CA VAL A 15 5.01 8.91 -12.05
C VAL A 15 3.81 9.76 -11.59
N ALA A 16 3.09 10.38 -12.53
CA ALA A 16 1.91 11.19 -12.22
C ALA A 16 0.80 10.35 -11.60
N ALA A 17 0.55 9.14 -12.11
CA ALA A 17 -0.44 8.22 -11.56
C ALA A 17 -0.12 7.85 -10.11
N HIS A 18 1.15 7.61 -9.78
CA HIS A 18 1.57 7.40 -8.40
C HIS A 18 1.27 8.63 -7.54
N LEU A 19 1.78 9.81 -7.90
CA LEU A 19 1.72 11.01 -7.05
C LEU A 19 0.30 11.57 -6.88
N LEU A 20 -0.50 11.52 -7.94
CA LEU A 20 -1.83 12.16 -7.97
C LEU A 20 -2.94 11.22 -7.52
N TYR A 21 -2.83 9.92 -7.83
CA TYR A 21 -3.89 8.94 -7.57
C TYR A 21 -3.49 7.93 -6.50
N PHE A 22 -2.48 7.07 -6.74
CA PHE A 22 -2.19 5.95 -5.84
C PHE A 22 -1.61 6.35 -4.48
N ASN A 23 -0.99 7.52 -4.38
CA ASN A 23 -0.49 8.06 -3.12
C ASN A 23 -1.60 8.72 -2.27
N LYS A 24 -2.82 8.83 -2.79
CA LYS A 24 -3.94 9.49 -2.11
C LYS A 24 -5.10 8.51 -1.91
N GLY A 25 -5.50 8.32 -0.66
CA GLY A 25 -6.64 7.48 -0.31
C GLY A 25 -6.34 5.97 -0.37
N GLU A 26 -7.37 5.18 -0.08
CA GLU A 26 -7.29 3.72 -0.07
C GLU A 26 -7.87 3.16 -1.37
N HIS A 27 -7.08 2.33 -2.08
CA HIS A 27 -7.40 1.78 -3.40
C HIS A 27 -7.60 0.26 -3.37
N HIS A 28 -7.83 -0.33 -2.19
CA HIS A 28 -7.97 -1.78 -2.00
C HIS A 28 -9.33 -2.32 -2.44
N VAL A 29 -10.33 -1.46 -2.60
CA VAL A 29 -11.68 -1.86 -3.00
C VAL A 29 -11.72 -2.00 -4.52
N ALA A 30 -12.01 -3.21 -5.01
CA ALA A 30 -12.07 -3.59 -6.43
C ALA A 30 -10.71 -3.64 -7.18
N PRO A 31 -9.72 -4.42 -6.70
CA PRO A 31 -8.41 -4.55 -7.35
C PRO A 31 -8.50 -5.04 -8.81
N GLN A 32 -9.56 -5.78 -9.17
CA GLN A 32 -9.82 -6.25 -10.51
C GLN A 32 -9.92 -5.12 -11.56
N ARG A 33 -10.31 -3.90 -11.16
CA ARG A 33 -10.39 -2.76 -12.09
C ARG A 33 -9.01 -2.39 -12.65
N TYR A 34 -7.98 -2.50 -11.84
CA TYR A 34 -6.60 -2.22 -12.26
C TYR A 34 -6.04 -3.34 -13.15
N VAL A 35 -6.41 -4.60 -12.87
CA VAL A 35 -5.98 -5.75 -13.66
C VAL A 35 -6.56 -5.68 -15.08
N ILE A 36 -7.85 -5.32 -15.22
CA ILE A 36 -8.50 -5.16 -16.52
C ILE A 36 -7.90 -3.98 -17.29
N ALA A 37 -7.61 -2.86 -16.61
CA ALA A 37 -6.99 -1.69 -17.23
C ALA A 37 -5.57 -1.94 -17.76
N LEU A 38 -4.86 -2.93 -17.20
CA LEU A 38 -3.50 -3.32 -17.60
C LEU A 38 -3.50 -4.48 -18.61
N ALA A 39 -4.66 -5.08 -18.92
CA ALA A 39 -4.73 -6.21 -19.83
C ALA A 39 -4.58 -5.75 -21.30
N PRO A 40 -3.59 -6.25 -22.05
CA PRO A 40 -3.49 -5.93 -23.47
C PRO A 40 -4.68 -6.57 -24.23
N GLY A 41 -5.36 -5.79 -25.06
CA GLY A 41 -6.39 -6.32 -25.97
C GLY A 41 -5.76 -7.26 -27.01
N VAL A 42 -6.26 -8.49 -27.09
CA VAL A 42 -5.77 -9.52 -28.03
C VAL A 42 -6.75 -9.65 -29.19
N HIS A 43 -6.34 -9.20 -30.38
CA HIS A 43 -6.95 -9.62 -31.65
C HIS A 43 -5.83 -10.13 -32.58
N ALA A 44 -6.14 -11.02 -33.52
CA ALA A 44 -5.13 -11.74 -34.32
C ALA A 44 -4.52 -10.86 -35.44
N GLY A 45 -3.19 -10.92 -35.61
CA GLY A 45 -2.39 -10.14 -36.60
C GLY A 45 -1.42 -9.07 -36.06
N TRP A 46 -1.07 -9.13 -34.76
CA TRP A 46 -0.70 -7.95 -33.93
C TRP A 46 0.73 -7.96 -33.34
N THR A 47 1.71 -8.68 -33.89
CA THR A 47 3.03 -8.85 -33.22
C THR A 47 3.77 -7.54 -32.91
N SER A 48 3.73 -6.57 -33.83
CA SER A 48 4.28 -5.22 -33.62
C SER A 48 3.48 -4.40 -32.60
N ALA A 49 2.15 -4.49 -32.65
CA ALA A 49 1.25 -3.82 -31.69
C ALA A 49 1.41 -4.37 -30.26
N ILE A 50 1.57 -5.69 -30.11
CA ILE A 50 1.83 -6.35 -28.83
C ILE A 50 3.18 -5.90 -28.26
N SER A 51 4.21 -5.85 -29.11
CA SER A 51 5.56 -5.43 -28.69
C SER A 51 5.56 -3.97 -28.23
N PHE A 52 4.92 -3.07 -28.98
CA PHE A 52 4.80 -1.66 -28.62
C PHE A 52 3.96 -1.44 -27.36
N SER A 53 2.82 -2.12 -27.24
CA SER A 53 1.97 -2.09 -26.05
C SER A 53 2.75 -2.57 -24.82
N THR A 54 3.45 -3.70 -24.92
CA THR A 54 4.26 -4.25 -23.82
C THR A 54 5.34 -3.25 -23.38
N GLN A 55 5.99 -2.58 -24.34
CA GLN A 55 7.01 -1.57 -24.04
C GLN A 55 6.41 -0.36 -23.30
N ILE A 56 5.25 0.14 -23.74
CA ILE A 56 4.53 1.23 -23.06
C ILE A 56 4.17 0.85 -21.62
N HIS A 57 3.55 -0.33 -21.42
CA HIS A 57 3.17 -0.80 -20.09
C HIS A 57 4.40 -0.96 -19.18
N THR A 58 5.51 -1.48 -19.72
CA THR A 58 6.77 -1.63 -18.98
C THR A 58 7.32 -0.28 -18.54
N CYS A 59 7.36 0.71 -19.44
CA CYS A 59 7.80 2.07 -19.11
C CYS A 59 6.88 2.75 -18.08
N PHE A 60 5.57 2.59 -18.23
CA PHE A 60 4.58 3.09 -17.26
C PHE A 60 4.80 2.49 -15.86
N LEU A 61 4.91 1.17 -15.75
CA LEU A 61 5.15 0.48 -14.48
C LEU A 61 6.50 0.89 -13.87
N LEU A 62 7.54 1.03 -14.70
CA LEU A 62 8.86 1.47 -14.23
C LEU A 62 8.80 2.89 -13.63
N GLY A 63 8.11 3.83 -14.29
CA GLY A 63 7.88 5.18 -13.78
C GLY A 63 7.06 5.18 -12.48
N LEU A 64 5.98 4.39 -12.44
CA LEU A 64 5.12 4.22 -11.27
C LEU A 64 5.90 3.69 -10.05
N TYR A 65 6.61 2.57 -10.22
CA TYR A 65 7.33 1.91 -9.11
C TYR A 65 8.58 2.68 -8.68
N SER A 66 9.32 3.31 -9.59
CA SER A 66 10.44 4.17 -9.20
C SER A 66 9.97 5.36 -8.35
N SER A 67 8.87 6.02 -8.75
CA SER A 67 8.26 7.09 -7.95
C SER A 67 7.78 6.58 -6.59
N LEU A 68 7.12 5.41 -6.55
CA LEU A 68 6.64 4.77 -5.33
C LEU A 68 7.78 4.48 -4.34
N LEU A 69 8.87 3.86 -4.81
CA LEU A 69 10.00 3.48 -3.97
C LEU A 69 10.71 4.72 -3.42
N THR A 70 10.99 5.71 -4.26
CA THR A 70 11.60 6.98 -3.82
C THR A 70 10.72 7.68 -2.79
N TYR A 71 9.40 7.73 -3.01
CA TYR A 71 8.48 8.32 -2.03
C TYR A 71 8.48 7.56 -0.70
N ARG A 72 8.34 6.24 -0.72
CA ARG A 72 8.27 5.40 0.50
C ARG A 72 9.54 5.46 1.35
N LEU A 73 10.70 5.57 0.71
CA LEU A 73 12.00 5.60 1.37
C LEU A 73 12.34 7.00 1.92
N PHE A 74 12.09 8.06 1.15
CA PHE A 74 12.60 9.40 1.47
C PHE A 74 11.53 10.39 1.90
N PHE A 75 10.33 10.36 1.30
CA PHE A 75 9.31 11.41 1.49
C PHE A 75 8.12 10.98 2.36
N HIS A 76 8.00 9.69 2.67
CA HIS A 76 6.89 9.18 3.46
C HIS A 76 6.94 9.73 4.90
N PRO A 77 5.82 10.19 5.49
CA PRO A 77 5.79 10.74 6.86
C PRO A 77 6.30 9.78 7.95
N LEU A 78 6.28 8.48 7.67
CA LEU A 78 6.81 7.43 8.55
C LEU A 78 8.31 7.14 8.37
N ASN A 79 9.03 7.88 7.52
CA ASN A 79 10.48 7.70 7.30
C ASN A 79 11.32 7.94 8.58
N LYS A 80 10.81 8.75 9.51
CA LYS A 80 11.43 9.08 10.80
C LYS A 80 11.41 7.92 11.80
N PHE A 81 10.57 6.92 11.59
CA PHE A 81 10.48 5.78 12.49
C PHE A 81 11.45 4.68 12.08
N PRO A 82 12.13 4.05 13.05
CA PRO A 82 13.04 2.95 12.76
C PRO A 82 12.28 1.71 12.29
N GLY A 83 12.99 0.81 11.61
CA GLY A 83 12.43 -0.44 11.10
C GLY A 83 13.21 -1.00 9.91
N PRO A 84 13.06 -2.29 9.60
CA PRO A 84 13.78 -2.98 8.52
C PRO A 84 13.56 -2.33 7.16
N LEU A 85 14.59 -2.31 6.31
CA LEU A 85 14.47 -1.70 4.97
C LEU A 85 13.37 -2.36 4.11
N GLY A 86 13.24 -3.69 4.19
CA GLY A 86 12.18 -4.40 3.48
C GLY A 86 10.76 -3.97 3.90
N ALA A 87 10.56 -3.73 5.21
CA ALA A 87 9.31 -3.21 5.75
C ALA A 87 8.98 -1.80 5.25
N ARG A 88 9.99 -0.96 4.97
CA ARG A 88 9.79 0.38 4.41
C ARG A 88 9.34 0.34 2.94
N ILE A 89 9.76 -0.70 2.21
CA ILE A 89 9.54 -0.84 0.77
C ILE A 89 8.20 -1.53 0.46
N SER A 90 7.92 -2.66 1.12
CA SER A 90 6.76 -3.50 0.79
C SER A 90 6.17 -4.20 2.01
N THR A 91 4.84 -4.27 2.07
CA THR A 91 4.08 -5.07 3.05
C THR A 91 4.41 -6.56 2.94
N PHE A 92 4.77 -7.04 1.75
CA PHE A 92 5.13 -8.44 1.51
C PHE A 92 6.31 -8.91 2.37
N TRP A 93 7.19 -7.99 2.79
CA TRP A 93 8.29 -8.31 3.69
C TRP A 93 7.79 -8.94 4.98
N LEU A 94 6.79 -8.34 5.63
CA LEU A 94 6.24 -8.88 6.87
C LEU A 94 5.52 -10.20 6.61
N THR A 95 4.68 -10.27 5.57
CA THR A 95 3.97 -11.50 5.17
C THR A 95 4.92 -12.67 4.98
N TYR A 96 6.05 -12.46 4.29
CA TYR A 96 7.07 -13.47 4.10
C TYR A 96 7.74 -13.89 5.42
N ARG A 97 7.99 -12.93 6.32
CA ARG A 97 8.61 -13.19 7.63
C ARG A 97 7.70 -13.96 8.58
N VAL A 98 6.39 -13.81 8.47
CA VAL A 98 5.39 -14.45 9.35
C VAL A 98 4.77 -15.70 8.76
N ARG A 99 5.37 -16.27 7.71
CA ARG A 99 4.92 -17.53 7.08
C ARG A 99 4.83 -18.72 8.04
N GLY A 100 5.53 -18.66 9.18
CA GLY A 100 5.45 -19.65 10.26
C GLY A 100 4.29 -19.42 11.24
N LEU A 101 3.36 -18.51 10.93
CA LEU A 101 2.25 -18.10 11.80
C LEU A 101 2.72 -17.52 13.15
N ASP A 102 3.92 -16.94 13.16
CA ASP A 102 4.65 -16.44 14.32
C ASP A 102 4.73 -14.90 14.34
N ALA A 103 3.73 -14.22 13.78
CA ALA A 103 3.73 -12.77 13.59
C ALA A 103 4.02 -11.98 14.88
N TRP A 104 3.40 -12.38 15.99
CA TRP A 104 3.62 -11.74 17.29
C TRP A 104 5.06 -11.84 17.77
N ARG A 105 5.76 -12.96 17.50
CA ARG A 105 7.19 -13.14 17.86
C ARG A 105 8.07 -12.25 17.02
N GLN A 106 7.83 -12.21 15.71
CA GLN A 106 8.60 -11.39 14.78
C GLN A 106 8.45 -9.90 15.13
N VAL A 107 7.22 -9.43 15.32
CA VAL A 107 6.95 -8.04 15.74
C VAL A 107 7.53 -7.77 17.12
N ALA A 108 7.48 -8.72 18.04
CA ALA A 108 8.07 -8.55 19.35
C ALA A 108 9.59 -8.36 19.29
N ALA A 109 10.29 -9.21 18.53
CA ALA A 109 11.73 -9.09 18.31
C ALA A 109 12.11 -7.76 17.65
N LEU A 110 11.29 -7.25 16.73
CA LEU A 110 11.51 -5.94 16.12
C LEU A 110 11.40 -4.80 17.15
N HIS A 111 10.45 -4.88 18.09
CA HIS A 111 10.34 -3.90 19.17
C HIS A 111 11.50 -3.98 20.17
N GLU A 112 12.05 -5.16 20.43
CA GLU A 112 13.29 -5.28 21.22
C GLU A 112 14.48 -4.59 20.53
N GLN A 113 14.55 -4.67 19.20
CA GLN A 113 15.66 -4.11 18.43
C GLN A 113 15.55 -2.60 18.17
N TYR A 114 14.36 -2.13 17.79
CA TYR A 114 14.13 -0.76 17.30
C TYR A 114 13.40 0.14 18.30
N GLY A 115 12.90 -0.43 19.41
CA GLY A 115 12.20 0.28 20.47
C GLY A 115 10.67 0.30 20.32
N PRO A 116 9.99 1.22 21.02
CA PRO A 116 8.53 1.19 21.16
C PRO A 116 7.75 1.56 19.89
N PHE A 117 8.36 2.22 18.92
CA PHE A 117 7.72 2.60 17.65
C PHE A 117 8.50 2.01 16.48
N VAL A 118 7.88 1.08 15.74
CA VAL A 118 8.57 0.35 14.67
C VAL A 118 7.73 0.32 13.40
N ARG A 119 8.32 0.71 12.28
CA ARG A 119 7.70 0.61 10.96
C ARG A 119 7.75 -0.83 10.46
N ILE A 120 6.59 -1.48 10.36
CA ILE A 120 6.44 -2.90 9.97
C ILE A 120 5.97 -3.09 8.53
N ALA A 121 5.38 -2.06 7.93
CA ALA A 121 5.04 -1.98 6.50
C ALA A 121 5.21 -0.53 6.00
N PRO A 122 5.10 -0.27 4.68
CA PRO A 122 5.32 1.07 4.13
C PRO A 122 4.43 2.13 4.76
N SER A 123 3.18 1.77 5.06
CA SER A 123 2.17 2.67 5.62
C SER A 123 1.67 2.21 7.00
N GLU A 124 2.39 1.29 7.67
CA GLU A 124 1.98 0.74 8.97
C GLU A 124 3.08 0.89 10.02
N LEU A 125 2.65 1.35 11.20
CA LEU A 125 3.50 1.54 12.37
C LEU A 125 2.98 0.65 13.50
N SER A 126 3.85 -0.20 14.03
CA SER A 126 3.61 -0.94 15.25
C SER A 126 4.03 -0.10 16.44
N VAL A 127 3.16 -0.01 17.46
CA VAL A 127 3.37 0.81 18.64
C VAL A 127 3.22 -0.05 19.90
N ARG A 128 4.26 -0.01 20.74
CA ARG A 128 4.31 -0.67 22.05
C ARG A 128 4.54 0.38 23.14
N ASP A 129 3.55 1.25 23.33
CA ASP A 129 3.52 2.27 24.39
C ASP A 129 2.10 2.31 24.99
N PRO A 130 1.94 2.16 26.32
CA PRO A 130 0.62 2.18 26.95
C PRO A 130 -0.16 3.49 26.72
N ARG A 131 0.55 4.61 26.54
CA ARG A 131 -0.08 5.92 26.26
C ARG A 131 -0.74 5.96 24.88
N ALA A 132 -0.29 5.12 23.94
CA ALA A 132 -0.87 5.04 22.61
C ALA A 132 -2.29 4.48 22.63
N VAL A 133 -2.66 3.67 23.63
CA VAL A 133 -4.01 3.10 23.74
C VAL A 133 -5.05 4.23 23.88
N ALA A 134 -4.80 5.19 24.78
CA ALA A 134 -5.68 6.33 24.96
C ALA A 134 -5.69 7.25 23.72
N ALA A 135 -4.53 7.46 23.07
CA ALA A 135 -4.44 8.29 21.88
C ALA A 135 -5.17 7.68 20.66
N LEU A 136 -5.08 6.36 20.48
CA LEU A 136 -5.65 5.66 19.33
C LEU A 136 -7.11 5.27 19.52
N HIS A 137 -7.49 4.84 20.74
CA HIS A 137 -8.82 4.30 21.03
C HIS A 137 -9.66 5.14 22.01
N GLY A 138 -9.09 6.17 22.61
CA GLY A 138 -9.78 7.00 23.59
C GLY A 138 -10.86 7.92 23.01
N PRO A 139 -11.67 8.54 23.88
CA PRO A 139 -12.62 9.58 23.49
C PRO A 139 -11.91 10.72 22.75
N GLY A 140 -12.45 11.14 21.61
CA GLY A 140 -11.83 12.18 20.77
C GLY A 140 -10.69 11.73 19.86
N SER A 141 -10.36 10.42 19.82
CA SER A 141 -9.43 9.90 18.82
C SER A 141 -9.92 10.20 17.40
N LYS A 142 -8.99 10.67 16.55
CA LYS A 142 -9.18 10.89 15.11
C LYS A 142 -8.84 9.65 14.28
N CYS A 143 -8.40 8.57 14.92
CA CYS A 143 -8.03 7.34 14.23
C CYS A 143 -9.27 6.53 13.91
N GLU A 144 -9.41 6.16 12.65
CA GLU A 144 -10.43 5.23 12.18
C GLU A 144 -9.87 3.81 12.10
N LYS A 145 -10.77 2.81 12.08
CA LYS A 145 -10.37 1.43 11.79
C LYS A 145 -9.78 1.35 10.39
N GLY A 146 -8.71 0.58 10.23
CA GLY A 146 -8.00 0.44 8.95
C GLY A 146 -8.77 -0.34 7.89
N SER A 147 -8.22 -0.37 6.67
CA SER A 147 -8.81 -1.03 5.50
C SER A 147 -9.06 -2.53 5.66
N ILE A 148 -8.35 -3.22 6.55
CA ILE A 148 -8.55 -4.67 6.81
C ILE A 148 -9.98 -5.00 7.27
N TYR A 149 -10.66 -4.03 7.90
CA TYR A 149 -12.04 -4.18 8.35
C TYR A 149 -13.06 -4.20 7.19
N ASP A 150 -12.65 -3.83 5.97
CA ASP A 150 -13.46 -3.95 4.77
C ASP A 150 -13.50 -5.37 4.19
N LEU A 151 -12.70 -6.30 4.71
CA LEU A 151 -12.58 -7.67 4.21
C LEU A 151 -13.93 -8.40 4.15
N THR A 152 -14.85 -8.09 5.06
CA THR A 152 -16.15 -8.76 5.15
C THR A 152 -17.25 -8.06 4.33
N LYS A 153 -16.94 -6.97 3.60
CA LYS A 153 -17.95 -6.29 2.79
C LYS A 153 -18.54 -7.21 1.69
N PRO A 154 -19.85 -7.10 1.40
CA PRO A 154 -20.82 -6.17 2.00
C PRO A 154 -21.39 -6.64 3.35
N MET A 155 -21.11 -7.89 3.77
CA MET A 155 -21.64 -8.48 5.00
C MET A 155 -20.78 -8.13 6.21
N THR A 156 -20.90 -6.88 6.68
CA THR A 156 -20.11 -6.34 7.78
C THR A 156 -20.80 -6.58 9.13
N SER A 157 -20.13 -7.25 10.07
CA SER A 157 -20.61 -7.38 11.45
C SER A 157 -20.43 -6.08 12.24
N LEU A 158 -21.15 -5.89 13.34
CA LEU A 158 -21.06 -4.68 14.19
C LEU A 158 -19.59 -4.31 14.51
N HIS A 159 -18.79 -5.29 14.93
CA HIS A 159 -17.37 -5.08 15.24
C HIS A 159 -16.51 -4.66 14.04
N MET A 160 -16.93 -4.99 12.82
CA MET A 160 -16.17 -4.72 11.61
C MET A 160 -16.52 -3.37 10.96
N PHE A 161 -17.57 -2.67 11.41
CA PHE A 161 -17.88 -1.33 10.90
C PHE A 161 -16.76 -0.34 11.25
N ARG A 162 -16.25 0.34 10.20
CA ARG A 162 -15.22 1.39 10.30
C ARG A 162 -15.81 2.75 10.66
N ASP A 163 -16.97 3.07 10.09
CA ASP A 163 -17.69 4.32 10.35
C ASP A 163 -18.27 4.31 11.77
N ARG A 164 -17.88 5.32 12.55
CA ARG A 164 -18.28 5.47 13.95
C ARG A 164 -19.75 5.86 14.08
N ALA A 165 -20.30 6.64 13.16
CA ALA A 165 -21.71 7.03 13.19
C ALA A 165 -22.60 5.81 13.01
N ILE A 166 -22.36 5.05 11.93
CA ILE A 166 -23.08 3.81 11.64
C ILE A 166 -22.91 2.79 12.77
N HIS A 167 -21.69 2.63 13.30
CA HIS A 167 -21.45 1.72 14.42
C HIS A 167 -22.22 2.12 15.69
N ASN A 168 -22.39 3.42 15.95
CA ASN A 168 -23.17 3.89 17.11
C ASN A 168 -24.67 3.66 16.93
N ASP A 169 -25.18 3.84 15.70
CA ASP A 169 -26.60 3.64 15.40
C ASP A 169 -27.04 2.17 15.51
N LEU A 170 -26.10 1.23 15.33
CA LEU A 170 -26.34 -0.21 15.40
C LEU A 170 -26.12 -0.83 16.79
N ARG A 171 -25.77 -0.03 17.81
CA ARG A 171 -25.47 -0.48 19.17
C ARG A 171 -26.70 -0.43 20.07
#